data_AF-Q75CZ0-F1
#
_entry.id   AF-Q75CZ0-F1
#
_cell.length_a   1.000
_cell.length_b   1.000
_cell.length_c   1.000
_cell.angle_alpha   90.00
_cell.angle_beta   90.00
_cell.angle_gamma   90.00
#
_symmetry.space_group_name_H-M   'P 1'
#
loop_
_entity.id
_entity.type
_entity.pdbx_description
1 polymer ?
#
loop_
_entity_poly.entity_id
_entity_poly.type
_entity_poly.pdbx_seq_one_letter_code
_entity_poly.pdbx_strand_id
1 'polypeptide(L)'
;MKSSAQLCMEARNYNFNAAAPLRLYLATCVRLVEEAQAAAQADDVARAYMLYVRYLDLCMHQLSGHREVQQPVTDAERLSRDEYEQLLRLEVPAVLRLTEELKSAVDLRHERGRASLARSVVPEAGRGEHSRQEVQLPPSFDEERFNRTVQWFLAAGRSMSLPVSAEEPAVREVFSYPELPKLSMAAESWAPS
;
A
#
# COMPACT_ATOMS: atom_id res chain seq x y z
N MET A 1 -6.62 2.50 -3.38
CA MET A 1 -6.24 2.50 -1.95
C MET A 1 -4.85 1.91 -1.84
N LYS A 2 -3.98 2.46 -0.97
CA LYS A 2 -2.64 1.92 -0.71
C LYS A 2 -2.73 0.76 0.30
N SER A 3 -1.79 -0.19 0.24
CA SER A 3 -1.67 -1.24 1.26
C SER A 3 -1.01 -0.71 2.53
N SER A 4 -1.14 -1.42 3.67
CA SER A 4 -0.44 -1.06 4.91
C SER A 4 1.07 -0.96 4.70
N ALA A 5 1.67 -1.87 3.93
CA ALA A 5 3.10 -1.84 3.60
C ALA A 5 3.51 -0.57 2.85
N GLN A 6 2.71 -0.10 1.89
CA GLN A 6 2.96 1.14 1.18
C GLN A 6 2.85 2.37 2.08
N LEU A 7 1.82 2.42 2.93
CA LEU A 7 1.65 3.49 3.91
C LEU A 7 2.78 3.51 4.94
N CYS A 8 3.29 2.34 5.35
CA CYS A 8 4.42 2.24 6.26
C CYS A 8 5.71 2.80 5.64
N MET A 9 5.98 2.51 4.36
CA MET A 9 7.12 3.10 3.63
C MET A 9 6.99 4.62 3.53
N GLU A 10 5.79 5.13 3.24
CA GLU A 10 5.53 6.57 3.16
C GLU A 10 5.67 7.27 4.51
N ALA A 11 5.19 6.64 5.58
CA ALA A 11 5.31 7.15 6.95
C ALA A 11 6.78 7.35 7.36
N ARG A 12 7.68 6.43 6.96
CA ARG A 12 9.12 6.47 7.25
C ARG A 12 9.93 7.39 6.33
N ASN A 13 9.33 7.90 5.25
CA ASN A 13 10.01 8.77 4.31
C ASN A 13 9.94 10.23 4.78
N TYR A 14 10.77 10.59 5.77
CA TYR A 14 10.95 11.96 6.25
C TYR A 14 12.42 12.23 6.61
N ASN A 15 12.82 13.49 6.63
CA ASN A 15 14.17 13.89 6.99
C ASN A 15 14.27 14.16 8.50
N PHE A 16 15.17 13.45 9.18
CA PHE A 16 15.49 13.67 10.57
C PHE A 16 16.72 14.57 10.71
N ASN A 17 16.65 15.60 11.57
CA ASN A 17 17.76 16.52 11.82
C ASN A 17 18.34 16.29 13.23
N ALA A 18 19.45 15.56 13.32
CA ALA A 18 20.08 15.24 14.61
C ALA A 18 20.66 16.46 15.37
N ALA A 19 20.69 17.65 14.77
CA ALA A 19 21.15 18.88 15.42
C ALA A 19 20.01 19.66 16.12
N ALA A 20 18.75 19.30 15.89
CA ALA A 20 17.62 19.92 16.55
C ALA A 20 17.48 19.42 18.00
N PRO A 21 17.06 20.26 18.96
CA PRO A 21 16.93 19.84 20.36
C PRO A 21 15.84 18.77 20.54
N LEU A 22 16.05 17.83 21.46
CA LEU A 22 15.14 16.70 21.74
C LEU A 22 13.72 17.19 22.06
N ARG A 23 13.62 18.27 22.83
CA ARG A 23 12.33 18.88 23.20
C ARG A 23 11.44 19.23 22.01
N LEU A 24 12.03 19.63 20.87
CA LEU A 24 11.27 19.92 19.65
C LEU A 24 10.66 18.64 19.07
N TYR A 25 11.39 17.54 19.11
CA TYR A 25 10.88 16.25 18.69
C TYR A 25 9.81 15.71 19.63
N LEU A 26 9.94 15.89 20.94
CA LEU A 26 8.90 15.51 21.89
C LEU A 26 7.59 16.28 21.62
N ALA A 27 7.67 17.60 21.39
CA ALA A 27 6.51 18.38 20.98
C ALA A 27 5.92 17.89 19.64
N THR A 28 6.77 17.44 18.71
CA THR A 28 6.34 16.85 17.44
C THR A 28 5.64 15.51 17.64
N CYS A 29 6.12 14.68 18.58
CA CYS A 29 5.50 13.41 18.93
C CYS A 29 4.06 13.62 19.42
N VAL A 30 3.84 14.59 20.31
CA VAL A 30 2.50 14.96 20.79
C VAL A 30 1.60 15.38 19.63
N ARG A 31 2.09 16.29 18.77
CA ARG A 31 1.33 16.74 17.58
C ARG A 31 0.98 15.59 16.63
N LEU A 32 1.90 14.66 16.39
CA LEU A 32 1.65 13.49 15.54
C LEU A 32 0.51 12.63 16.10
N VAL A 33 0.46 12.44 17.42
CA VAL A 33 -0.61 11.68 18.08
C VAL A 33 -1.94 12.42 18.01
N GLU A 34 -1.96 13.73 18.28
CA GLU A 34 -3.17 14.56 18.17
C GLU A 34 -3.74 14.56 16.74
N GLU A 35 -2.88 14.73 15.74
CA GLU A 35 -3.29 14.66 14.32
C GLU A 35 -3.76 13.26 13.92
N ALA A 36 -3.13 12.20 14.46
CA ALA A 36 -3.55 10.83 14.20
C ALA A 36 -4.94 10.54 14.78
N GLN A 37 -5.21 11.03 15.99
CA GLN A 37 -6.53 10.93 16.62
C GLN A 37 -7.59 11.70 15.83
N ALA A 38 -7.27 12.93 15.39
CA ALA A 38 -8.17 13.73 14.55
C ALA A 38 -8.47 13.02 13.21
N ALA A 39 -7.46 12.41 12.57
CA ALA A 39 -7.65 11.64 11.35
C ALA A 39 -8.51 10.38 11.58
N ALA A 40 -8.33 9.70 12.71
CA ALA A 40 -9.15 8.54 13.08
C ALA A 40 -10.62 8.93 13.33
N GLN A 41 -10.86 10.06 13.99
CA GLN A 41 -12.21 10.61 14.19
C GLN A 41 -12.89 11.03 12.89
N ALA A 42 -12.13 11.44 11.89
CA ALA A 42 -12.60 11.76 10.55
C ALA A 42 -12.76 10.53 9.61
N ASP A 43 -12.62 9.31 10.13
CA ASP A 43 -12.62 8.03 9.40
C ASP A 43 -11.52 7.89 8.31
N ASP A 44 -10.49 8.75 8.37
CA ASP A 44 -9.29 8.64 7.54
C ASP A 44 -8.27 7.68 8.18
N VAL A 45 -8.63 6.40 8.14
CA VAL A 45 -7.84 5.28 8.68
C VAL A 45 -6.44 5.22 8.07
N ALA A 46 -6.29 5.57 6.78
CA ALA A 46 -5.00 5.54 6.11
C ALA A 46 -4.06 6.62 6.66
N ARG A 47 -4.55 7.85 6.84
CA ARG A 47 -3.78 8.93 7.44
C ARG A 47 -3.48 8.68 8.91
N ALA A 48 -4.46 8.20 9.68
CA ALA A 48 -4.26 7.84 11.09
C ALA A 48 -3.15 6.79 11.23
N TYR A 49 -3.19 5.73 10.41
CA TYR A 49 -2.16 4.69 10.39
C TYR A 49 -0.77 5.26 10.06
N MET A 50 -0.65 6.07 9.02
CA MET A 50 0.64 6.69 8.65
C MET A 50 1.23 7.54 9.79
N LEU A 51 0.40 8.35 10.44
CA LEU A 51 0.85 9.25 11.51
C LEU A 51 1.33 8.46 12.73
N TYR A 52 0.59 7.42 13.15
CA TYR A 52 1.05 6.56 14.25
C TYR A 52 2.32 5.77 13.91
N VAL A 53 2.45 5.26 12.68
CA VAL A 53 3.70 4.59 12.25
C VAL A 53 4.87 5.57 12.25
N ARG A 54 4.66 6.82 11.80
CA ARG A 54 5.69 7.87 11.86
C ARG A 54 6.09 8.21 13.29
N TYR A 55 5.12 8.34 14.20
CA TYR A 55 5.39 8.52 15.62
C TYR A 55 6.25 7.39 16.20
N LEU A 56 5.89 6.14 15.91
CA LEU A 56 6.64 4.96 16.36
C LEU A 56 8.06 4.92 15.79
N ASP A 57 8.22 5.26 14.51
CA ASP A 57 9.52 5.35 13.86
C ASP A 57 10.42 6.41 14.52
N LEU A 58 9.88 7.60 14.75
CA LEU A 58 10.57 8.69 15.42
C LEU A 58 11.00 8.29 16.84
N CYS A 59 10.08 7.72 17.63
CA CYS A 59 10.35 7.37 19.03
C CYS A 59 11.33 6.20 19.17
N MET A 60 11.17 5.14 18.38
CA MET A 60 11.94 3.90 18.57
C MET A 60 13.26 3.89 17.80
N HIS A 61 13.34 4.52 16.62
CA HIS A 61 14.53 4.47 15.76
C HIS A 61 15.34 5.75 15.77
N GLN A 62 14.71 6.91 15.56
CA GLN A 62 15.47 8.16 15.40
C GLN A 62 15.89 8.77 16.75
N LEU A 63 14.96 8.88 17.70
CA LEU A 63 15.22 9.51 18.99
C LEU A 63 16.08 8.67 19.91
N SER A 64 16.05 7.34 19.78
CA SER A 64 16.88 6.45 20.58
C SER A 64 18.38 6.71 20.37
N GLY A 65 18.80 7.19 19.19
CA GLY A 65 20.17 7.58 18.89
C GLY A 65 20.50 9.06 19.15
N HIS A 66 19.56 9.86 19.64
CA HIS A 66 19.75 11.31 19.81
C HIS A 66 20.78 11.62 20.90
N ARG A 67 21.64 12.62 20.69
CA ARG A 67 22.71 13.00 21.63
C ARG A 67 22.16 13.29 23.03
N GLU A 68 21.10 14.09 23.12
CA GLU A 68 20.48 14.48 24.40
C GLU A 68 19.79 13.30 25.11
N VAL A 69 19.42 12.23 24.38
CA VAL A 69 18.90 10.98 24.97
C VAL A 69 20.05 10.15 25.54
N GLN A 70 21.13 9.99 24.77
CA GLN A 70 22.27 9.17 25.15
C GLN A 70 23.12 9.80 26.25
N GLN A 71 23.37 11.10 26.15
CA GLN A 71 24.31 11.84 27.00
C GLN A 71 23.78 13.24 27.31
N PRO A 72 22.75 13.37 28.18
CA PRO A 72 22.26 14.66 28.61
C PRO A 72 23.32 15.39 29.46
N VAL A 73 23.69 16.60 29.04
CA VAL A 73 24.71 17.45 29.68
C VAL A 73 24.07 18.43 30.65
N THR A 74 22.95 19.04 30.25
CA THR A 74 22.25 20.07 31.05
C THR A 74 21.05 19.49 31.81
N ASP A 75 20.59 20.17 32.86
CA ASP A 75 19.39 19.75 33.60
C ASP A 75 18.14 19.75 32.71
N ALA A 76 18.05 20.67 31.74
CA ALA A 76 16.97 20.72 30.76
C ALA A 76 16.97 19.47 29.86
N GLU A 77 18.14 19.02 29.40
CA GLU A 77 18.28 17.79 28.62
C GLU A 77 17.92 16.55 29.43
N ARG A 78 18.27 16.52 30.73
CA ARG A 78 17.87 15.43 31.63
C ARG A 78 16.36 15.33 31.76
N LEU A 79 15.68 16.46 31.95
CA LEU A 79 14.21 16.50 31.97
C LEU A 79 13.60 16.01 30.66
N SER A 80 14.13 16.47 29.51
CA SER A 80 13.65 15.98 28.19
C SER A 80 13.92 14.49 27.99
N ARG A 81 15.02 13.96 28.52
CA ARG A 81 15.27 12.52 28.50
C ARG A 81 14.27 11.75 29.36
N ASP A 82 13.95 12.25 30.56
CA ASP A 82 12.97 11.61 31.44
C ASP A 82 11.57 11.60 30.79
N GLU A 83 11.18 12.71 30.14
CA GLU A 83 9.95 12.79 29.34
C GLU A 83 9.94 11.77 28.20
N TYR A 84 11.05 11.62 27.47
CA TYR A 84 11.20 10.60 26.43
C TYR A 84 11.09 9.17 26.97
N GLU A 85 11.73 8.87 28.10
CA GLU A 85 11.63 7.55 28.74
C GLU A 85 10.20 7.25 29.22
N GLN A 86 9.48 8.26 29.72
CA GLN A 86 8.08 8.14 30.09
C GLN A 86 7.20 7.85 28.86
N LEU A 87 7.42 8.55 27.76
CA LEU A 87 6.73 8.33 26.49
C LEU A 87 6.94 6.89 26.00
N LEU A 88 8.17 6.38 26.05
CA LEU A 88 8.47 4.99 25.67
C LEU A 88 7.75 3.96 26.55
N ARG A 89 7.57 4.23 27.84
CA ARG A 89 6.94 3.30 28.79
C ARG A 89 5.42 3.30 28.73
N LEU A 90 4.81 4.47 28.52
CA LEU A 90 3.36 4.65 28.62
C LEU A 90 2.69 4.68 27.25
N GLU A 91 3.19 5.51 26.34
CA GLU A 91 2.49 5.80 25.08
C GLU A 91 2.82 4.79 23.99
N VAL A 92 4.08 4.41 23.82
CA VAL A 92 4.50 3.47 22.75
C VAL A 92 3.74 2.14 22.81
N PRO A 93 3.54 1.49 23.96
CA PRO A 93 2.74 0.26 24.03
C PRO A 93 1.28 0.45 23.61
N ALA A 94 0.68 1.61 23.92
CA ALA A 94 -0.69 1.93 23.53
C ALA A 94 -0.77 2.20 22.02
N VAL A 95 0.16 2.98 21.48
CA VAL A 95 0.22 3.29 20.05
C VAL A 95 0.49 2.03 19.22
N LEU A 96 1.35 1.11 19.69
CA LEU A 96 1.58 -0.17 19.02
C LEU A 96 0.28 -0.98 18.85
N ARG A 97 -0.55 -1.05 19.90
CA ARG A 97 -1.86 -1.72 19.82
C ARG A 97 -2.77 -1.05 18.79
N LEU A 98 -2.89 0.28 18.85
CA LEU A 98 -3.68 1.05 17.87
C LEU A 98 -3.17 0.85 16.44
N THR A 99 -1.87 0.79 16.22
CA THR A 99 -1.32 0.57 14.88
C THR A 99 -1.63 -0.80 14.31
N GLU A 100 -1.65 -1.85 15.14
CA GLU A 100 -2.03 -3.20 14.67
C GLU A 100 -3.52 -3.27 14.34
N GLU A 101 -4.37 -2.62 15.14
CA GLU A 101 -5.80 -2.49 14.84
C GLU A 101 -6.04 -1.74 13.52
N LEU A 102 -5.41 -0.57 13.34
CA LEU A 102 -5.52 0.22 12.12
C LEU A 102 -4.95 -0.50 10.90
N LYS A 103 -3.85 -1.24 11.05
CA LYS A 103 -3.25 -2.05 9.98
C LYS A 103 -4.26 -3.06 9.44
N SER A 104 -4.93 -3.79 10.34
CA SER A 104 -5.96 -4.75 9.94
C SER A 104 -7.10 -4.09 9.17
N ALA A 105 -7.52 -2.88 9.58
CA ALA A 105 -8.55 -2.12 8.90
C ALA A 105 -8.10 -1.61 7.52
N VAL A 106 -6.85 -1.15 7.38
CA VAL A 106 -6.25 -0.75 6.10
C VAL A 106 -6.17 -1.94 5.15
N ASP A 107 -5.66 -3.07 5.61
CA ASP A 107 -5.50 -4.26 4.78
C ASP A 107 -6.85 -4.79 4.30
N LEU A 108 -7.86 -4.81 5.17
CA LEU A 108 -9.23 -5.15 4.79
C LEU A 108 -9.82 -4.18 3.75
N ARG A 109 -9.62 -2.86 3.92
CA ARG A 109 -10.05 -1.85 2.92
C ARG A 109 -9.32 -2.04 1.59
N HIS A 110 -8.03 -2.32 1.63
CA HIS A 110 -7.21 -2.56 0.45
C HIS A 110 -7.62 -3.84 -0.29
N GLU A 111 -7.86 -4.94 0.42
CA GLU A 111 -8.35 -6.20 -0.15
C GLU A 111 -9.73 -6.05 -0.79
N ARG A 112 -10.67 -5.37 -0.10
CA ARG A 112 -11.98 -5.04 -0.67
C ARG A 112 -11.84 -4.21 -1.94
N GLY A 113 -10.96 -3.21 -1.94
CA GLY A 113 -10.65 -2.40 -3.12
C GLY A 113 -10.10 -3.24 -4.28
N ARG A 114 -9.15 -4.15 -4.01
CA ARG A 114 -8.59 -5.07 -5.01
C ARG A 114 -9.63 -6.04 -5.56
N ALA A 115 -10.48 -6.60 -4.70
CA ALA A 115 -11.55 -7.50 -5.12
C ALA A 115 -12.59 -6.78 -5.98
N SER A 116 -12.97 -5.55 -5.62
CA SER A 116 -13.89 -4.73 -6.42
C SER A 116 -13.31 -4.36 -7.79
N LEU A 117 -12.01 -4.01 -7.85
CA LEU A 117 -11.33 -3.76 -9.11
C LEU A 117 -11.22 -5.02 -9.98
N ALA A 118 -10.92 -6.17 -9.37
CA ALA A 118 -10.90 -7.44 -10.10
C ALA A 118 -12.28 -7.77 -10.69
N ARG A 119 -13.37 -7.48 -9.96
CA ARG A 119 -14.75 -7.66 -10.46
C ARG A 119 -15.10 -6.68 -11.58
N SER A 120 -14.63 -5.44 -11.54
CA SER A 120 -14.91 -4.46 -12.61
C SER A 120 -14.09 -4.68 -13.88
N VAL A 121 -12.96 -5.38 -13.81
CA VAL A 121 -12.07 -5.64 -14.96
C VAL A 121 -12.39 -6.96 -15.65
N VAL A 122 -13.15 -7.86 -15.02
CA VAL A 122 -13.77 -8.98 -15.75
C VAL A 122 -14.94 -8.38 -16.54
N PRO A 123 -14.89 -8.30 -17.88
CA PRO A 123 -16.08 -7.97 -18.64
C PRO A 123 -17.12 -9.02 -18.26
N GLU A 124 -18.28 -8.59 -17.76
CA GLU A 124 -19.44 -9.48 -17.67
C GLU A 124 -19.74 -9.94 -19.09
N ALA A 125 -19.16 -11.08 -19.47
CA ALA A 125 -19.56 -11.81 -20.64
C ALA A 125 -21.02 -12.25 -20.41
N GLY A 126 -21.95 -11.44 -20.89
CA GLY A 126 -23.31 -11.87 -21.22
C GLY A 126 -24.30 -11.95 -20.05
N ARG A 127 -24.78 -10.79 -19.60
CA ARG A 127 -26.17 -10.64 -19.12
C ARG A 127 -26.98 -9.55 -19.82
N GLY A 128 -26.51 -9.13 -21.00
CA GLY A 128 -27.37 -8.49 -22.00
C GLY A 128 -28.08 -9.56 -22.80
N GLU A 129 -29.41 -9.47 -22.89
CA GLU A 129 -30.25 -10.17 -23.85
C GLU A 129 -29.80 -9.81 -25.29
N HIS A 130 -28.74 -10.46 -25.74
CA HIS A 130 -28.34 -10.45 -27.13
C HIS A 130 -28.50 -11.87 -27.66
N SER A 131 -29.56 -12.02 -28.43
CA SER A 131 -29.84 -13.04 -29.43
C SER A 131 -28.73 -14.07 -29.58
N ARG A 132 -29.03 -15.34 -29.27
CA ARG A 132 -28.24 -16.52 -29.65
C ARG A 132 -27.87 -16.45 -31.14
N GLN A 133 -26.74 -15.81 -31.46
CA GLN A 133 -26.02 -16.08 -32.69
C GLN A 133 -25.10 -17.25 -32.36
N GLU A 134 -25.42 -18.38 -32.95
CA GLU A 134 -24.64 -19.61 -32.93
C GLU A 134 -23.26 -19.28 -33.50
N VAL A 135 -22.26 -19.09 -32.62
CA VAL A 135 -20.88 -18.89 -33.03
C VAL A 135 -20.40 -20.23 -33.59
N GLN A 136 -20.33 -20.33 -34.93
CA GLN A 136 -19.72 -21.47 -35.59
C GLN A 136 -18.21 -21.44 -35.36
N LEU A 137 -17.68 -22.49 -34.72
CA LEU A 137 -16.24 -22.69 -34.59
C LEU A 137 -15.63 -22.78 -36.00
N PRO A 138 -14.43 -22.21 -36.23
CA PRO A 138 -13.75 -22.40 -37.51
C PRO A 138 -13.57 -23.90 -37.77
N PRO A 139 -13.68 -24.37 -39.02
CA PRO A 139 -13.55 -25.79 -39.34
C PRO A 139 -12.17 -26.37 -38.97
N SER A 140 -11.19 -25.52 -38.67
CA SER A 140 -9.86 -25.87 -38.18
C SER A 140 -9.74 -25.89 -36.65
N PHE A 141 -10.83 -25.76 -35.90
CA PHE A 141 -10.80 -25.79 -34.44
C PHE A 141 -10.54 -27.21 -33.94
N ASP A 142 -9.33 -27.42 -33.42
CA ASP A 142 -8.92 -28.65 -32.75
C ASP A 142 -9.30 -28.56 -31.26
N GLU A 143 -10.45 -29.17 -30.93
CA GLU A 143 -10.99 -29.21 -29.58
C GLU A 143 -10.05 -29.89 -28.59
N GLU A 144 -9.29 -30.91 -29.02
CA GLU A 144 -8.32 -31.60 -28.16
C GLU A 144 -7.14 -30.70 -27.82
N ARG A 145 -6.61 -29.98 -28.81
CA ARG A 145 -5.51 -29.03 -28.59
C ARG A 145 -5.94 -27.89 -27.69
N PHE A 146 -7.15 -27.38 -27.89
CA PHE A 146 -7.72 -26.35 -27.02
C PHE A 146 -7.84 -26.85 -25.58
N ASN A 147 -8.47 -28.01 -25.38
CA ASN A 147 -8.66 -28.59 -24.05
C ASN A 147 -7.32 -28.91 -23.35
N ARG A 148 -6.30 -29.39 -24.09
CA ARG A 148 -4.94 -29.55 -23.55
C ARG A 148 -4.32 -28.23 -23.12
N THR A 149 -4.49 -27.17 -23.90
CA THR A 149 -3.94 -25.85 -23.58
C THR A 149 -4.61 -25.27 -22.32
N VAL A 150 -5.92 -25.43 -22.19
CA VAL A 150 -6.68 -25.02 -20.99
C VAL A 150 -6.23 -25.81 -19.77
N GLN A 151 -6.06 -27.14 -19.89
CA GLN A 151 -5.55 -27.97 -18.80
C GLN A 151 -4.13 -27.57 -18.39
N TRP A 152 -3.25 -27.28 -19.36
CA TRP A 152 -1.91 -26.78 -19.08
C TRP A 152 -1.93 -25.45 -18.35
N PHE A 153 -2.80 -24.50 -18.74
CA PHE A 153 -2.91 -23.21 -18.07
C PHE A 153 -3.46 -23.33 -16.64
N LEU A 154 -4.47 -24.19 -16.43
CA LEU A 154 -5.02 -24.46 -15.09
C LEU A 154 -4.02 -25.18 -14.19
N ALA A 155 -3.20 -26.08 -14.76
CA ALA A 155 -2.11 -26.75 -14.04
C ALA A 155 -0.94 -25.80 -13.73
N ALA A 156 -0.53 -24.96 -14.69
CA ALA A 156 0.53 -23.98 -14.53
C ALA A 156 0.14 -22.87 -13.54
N GLY A 157 -1.13 -22.47 -13.53
CA GLY A 157 -1.66 -21.47 -12.60
C GLY A 157 -1.62 -21.89 -11.12
N ARG A 158 -1.49 -23.19 -10.83
CA ARG A 158 -1.27 -23.70 -9.47
C ARG A 158 0.21 -23.93 -9.12
N SER A 159 1.12 -23.85 -10.09
CA SER A 159 2.54 -24.25 -9.92
C SER A 159 3.58 -23.20 -10.33
N MET A 160 3.18 -21.96 -10.69
CA MET A 160 4.16 -20.87 -10.89
C MET A 160 4.57 -20.21 -9.57
N SER A 161 5.30 -20.98 -8.77
CA SER A 161 6.36 -20.49 -7.90
C SER A 161 7.65 -21.18 -8.35
N LEU A 162 8.27 -20.65 -9.41
CA LEU A 162 9.58 -21.12 -9.88
C LEU A 162 10.59 -19.96 -9.84
N PRO A 163 11.77 -20.20 -9.24
CA PRO A 163 12.77 -19.19 -8.95
C PRO A 163 13.65 -18.89 -10.18
N VAL A 164 14.27 -17.72 -10.10
CA VAL A 164 15.41 -17.26 -10.90
C VAL A 164 16.56 -18.28 -10.89
N SER A 165 17.08 -18.68 -12.06
CA SER A 165 18.52 -18.68 -12.35
C SER A 165 18.83 -19.11 -13.79
N ALA A 166 19.53 -18.22 -14.48
CA ALA A 166 20.62 -18.43 -15.44
C ALA A 166 20.56 -19.64 -16.38
N GLU A 167 20.33 -19.38 -17.67
CA GLU A 167 21.36 -19.49 -18.72
C GLU A 167 20.78 -18.96 -20.06
N GLU A 168 21.42 -17.92 -20.60
CA GLU A 168 21.35 -17.45 -22.01
C GLU A 168 21.87 -18.55 -22.98
N PRO A 169 21.75 -18.47 -24.33
CA PRO A 169 21.57 -17.27 -25.16
C PRO A 169 20.68 -17.38 -26.43
N ALA A 170 20.38 -16.19 -26.96
CA ALA A 170 20.21 -15.86 -28.37
C ALA A 170 18.93 -16.27 -29.14
N VAL A 171 18.49 -15.28 -29.92
CA VAL A 171 17.59 -15.34 -31.09
C VAL A 171 16.12 -14.99 -30.84
N ARG A 172 15.82 -13.72 -31.15
CA ARG A 172 14.60 -13.19 -31.80
C ARG A 172 13.25 -13.59 -31.17
N GLU A 173 12.59 -12.62 -30.54
CA GLU A 173 11.44 -11.97 -31.16
C GLU A 173 10.95 -10.80 -30.30
N VAL A 174 10.58 -9.74 -31.00
CA VAL A 174 10.16 -8.44 -30.49
C VAL A 174 8.83 -8.61 -29.76
N PHE A 175 8.82 -8.54 -28.42
CA PHE A 175 7.59 -8.28 -27.67
C PHE A 175 7.23 -6.80 -27.79
N SER A 176 6.68 -6.41 -28.93
CA SER A 176 6.00 -5.12 -29.10
C SER A 176 4.56 -5.27 -28.59
N TYR A 177 4.30 -4.83 -27.36
CA TYR A 177 2.92 -4.66 -26.90
C TYR A 177 2.32 -3.45 -27.64
N PRO A 178 1.13 -3.58 -28.26
CA PRO A 178 0.45 -2.44 -28.87
C PRO A 178 0.11 -1.42 -27.79
N GLU A 179 0.51 -0.15 -27.98
CA GLU A 179 0.16 0.93 -27.07
C GLU A 179 -1.37 1.06 -26.96
N LEU A 180 -1.87 1.06 -25.72
CA LEU A 180 -3.28 1.26 -25.41
C LEU A 180 -3.75 2.63 -25.95
N PRO A 181 -4.95 2.71 -26.55
CA PRO A 181 -5.49 3.97 -27.03
C PRO A 181 -5.65 4.98 -25.88
N LYS A 182 -5.03 6.16 -26.03
CA LYS A 182 -5.18 7.30 -25.12
C LYS A 182 -6.60 7.86 -25.29
N LEU A 183 -7.48 7.64 -24.32
CA LEU A 183 -8.80 8.27 -24.27
C LEU A 183 -8.63 9.78 -24.00
N SER A 184 -8.70 10.60 -25.05
CA SER A 184 -8.91 12.04 -24.92
C SER A 184 -10.37 12.26 -24.52
N MET A 185 -10.61 12.72 -23.28
CA MET A 185 -11.91 13.25 -22.91
C MET A 185 -12.12 14.58 -23.64
N ALA A 186 -12.90 14.56 -24.72
CA ALA A 186 -13.52 15.76 -25.27
C ALA A 186 -14.77 16.07 -24.45
N ALA A 187 -14.75 17.23 -23.80
CA ALA A 187 -15.84 17.81 -23.03
C ALA A 187 -17.07 18.05 -23.91
N GLU A 188 -18.08 17.21 -23.69
CA GLU A 188 -19.45 17.61 -23.35
C GLU A 188 -19.93 18.98 -23.85
N SER A 189 -20.51 19.00 -25.05
CA SER A 189 -21.48 20.02 -25.46
C SER A 189 -22.86 19.61 -24.95
N TRP A 190 -23.32 20.27 -23.90
CA TRP A 190 -24.68 20.15 -23.37
C TRP A 190 -25.55 21.26 -23.98
N ALA A 191 -26.57 20.90 -24.75
CA ALA A 191 -27.84 21.64 -24.86
C ALA A 191 -28.87 20.83 -25.65
N PRO A 192 -30.03 20.50 -25.06
CA PRO A 192 -31.24 20.20 -25.81
C PRO A 192 -32.32 21.23 -25.48
N SER A 193 -32.69 22.03 -26.47
CA SER A 193 -34.06 22.54 -26.77
C SER A 193 -34.00 23.30 -28.08
#